data_AF-A0A835H5N0-F1
#
_entry.id   AF-A0A835H5N0-F1
#
_cell.length_a   1.000
_cell.length_b   1.000
_cell.length_c   1.000
_cell.angle_alpha   90.00
_cell.angle_beta   90.00
_cell.angle_gamma   90.00
#
_symmetry.space_group_name_H-M   'P 1'
#
loop_
_entity.id
_entity.type
_entity.pdbx_description
1 polymer ?
#
loop_
_entity_poly.entity_id
_entity_poly.type
_entity_poly.pdbx_seq_one_letter_code
_entity_poly.pdbx_strand_id
1 'polypeptide(L)'
;MEFWDTPEHQAISKRNRANRAKQIAKHAAGKISFPQFEEIMSRGRFGAPPSLGDLFVRTHTSSQTHDALDDQSREYIHKMKDLVGIDEHGTQLPLSDEIYREVMPPERHGHDNRVNDTESRLAEMQRVAQEKEEERRLEIEEIKRQAQEKDEQRLHEIDEMKRQLDARCGHGSHDLCKRWLILPKWYQRGGA
;
A
#
# COMPACT_ATOMS: atom_id res chain seq x y z
N MET A 1 -9.33 28.45 -12.50
CA MET A 1 -8.99 28.55 -11.06
C MET A 1 -7.65 27.89 -10.87
N GLU A 2 -6.77 28.52 -10.09
CA GLU A 2 -5.43 27.99 -9.87
C GLU A 2 -5.45 26.94 -8.75
N PHE A 3 -4.80 25.79 -9.01
CA PHE A 3 -4.69 24.66 -8.09
C PHE A 3 -4.19 25.06 -6.69
N TRP A 4 -3.28 26.04 -6.65
CA TRP A 4 -2.64 26.58 -5.45
C TRP A 4 -3.58 27.38 -4.53
N ASP A 5 -4.66 27.95 -5.05
CA ASP A 5 -5.63 28.74 -4.27
C ASP A 5 -6.67 27.88 -3.55
N THR A 6 -6.72 26.57 -3.83
CA THR A 6 -7.63 25.66 -3.13
C THR A 6 -7.36 25.66 -1.62
N PRO A 7 -8.40 25.62 -0.76
CA PRO A 7 -8.24 25.71 0.68
C PRO A 7 -7.38 24.57 1.25
N GLU A 8 -7.40 23.41 0.59
CA GLU A 8 -6.56 22.24 0.88
C GLU A 8 -5.07 22.55 0.67
N HIS A 9 -4.69 23.09 -0.49
CA HIS A 9 -3.30 23.48 -0.77
C HIS A 9 -2.84 24.62 0.12
N GLN A 10 -3.72 25.57 0.46
CA GLN A 10 -3.40 26.58 1.47
C GLN A 10 -3.21 25.97 2.88
N ALA A 11 -3.99 24.96 3.27
CA ALA A 11 -3.83 24.27 4.55
C ALA A 11 -2.51 23.47 4.61
N ILE A 12 -2.16 22.76 3.53
CA ILE A 12 -0.87 22.07 3.38
C ILE A 12 0.28 23.08 3.43
N SER A 13 0.17 24.21 2.72
CA SER A 13 1.19 25.27 2.73
C SER A 13 1.38 25.89 4.13
N LYS A 14 0.28 26.16 4.86
CA LYS A 14 0.31 26.64 6.26
C LYS A 14 0.97 25.62 7.19
N ARG A 15 0.61 24.33 7.08
CA ARG A 15 1.24 23.22 7.83
C ARG A 15 2.73 23.12 7.54
N ASN A 16 3.12 23.14 6.26
CA ASN A 16 4.52 23.05 5.82
C ASN A 16 5.34 24.31 6.16
N ARG A 17 4.70 25.48 6.34
CA ARG A 17 5.36 26.69 6.89
C ARG A 17 5.59 26.57 8.39
N ALA A 18 4.59 26.10 9.16
CA ALA A 18 4.75 25.85 10.60
C ALA A 18 5.82 24.77 10.87
N ASN A 19 5.81 23.68 10.11
CA ASN A 19 6.78 22.59 10.22
C ASN A 19 8.22 23.04 9.88
N ARG A 20 8.42 23.96 8.92
CA ARG A 20 9.75 24.54 8.64
C ARG A 20 10.19 25.58 9.66
N ALA A 21 9.29 26.42 10.15
CA ALA A 21 9.60 27.35 11.25
C ALA A 21 9.97 26.62 12.56
N LYS A 22 9.60 25.33 12.65
CA LYS A 22 9.96 24.41 13.71
C LYS A 22 11.35 23.75 13.55
N GLN A 23 12.00 23.78 12.39
CA GLN A 23 13.30 23.11 12.22
C GLN A 23 14.43 23.92 12.89
N ILE A 24 14.94 23.41 14.04
CA ILE A 24 15.94 24.12 14.86
C ILE A 24 17.39 23.77 14.46
N ALA A 25 17.66 22.50 14.14
CA ALA A 25 18.98 22.04 13.70
C ALA A 25 19.14 22.16 12.17
N LYS A 26 20.31 22.65 11.72
CA LYS A 26 20.66 22.75 10.28
C LYS A 26 21.25 21.45 9.77
N HIS A 27 20.95 21.12 8.52
CA HIS A 27 21.49 19.95 7.83
C HIS A 27 22.31 20.35 6.58
N ALA A 28 23.40 19.63 6.30
CA ALA A 28 24.24 19.80 5.10
C ALA A 28 23.67 19.10 3.85
N ALA A 29 22.44 18.58 3.90
CA ALA A 29 21.81 17.86 2.80
C ALA A 29 21.77 18.65 1.47
N GLY A 30 21.67 19.98 1.54
CA GLY A 30 21.83 20.88 0.40
C GLY A 30 20.77 20.67 -0.69
N LYS A 31 21.17 20.07 -1.81
CA LYS A 31 20.28 19.73 -2.95
C LYS A 31 19.84 18.26 -2.99
N ILE A 32 20.39 17.42 -2.11
CA ILE A 32 20.14 15.96 -2.07
C ILE A 32 18.99 15.72 -1.10
N SER A 33 17.99 14.94 -1.52
CA SER A 33 16.83 14.63 -0.67
C SER A 33 17.15 13.53 0.35
N PHE A 34 16.39 13.46 1.46
CA PHE A 34 16.61 12.42 2.46
C PHE A 34 16.46 10.98 1.92
N PRO A 35 15.45 10.65 1.08
CA PRO A 35 15.39 9.35 0.41
C PRO A 35 16.62 9.05 -0.48
N GLN A 36 17.21 10.08 -1.10
CA GLN A 36 18.43 9.94 -1.88
C GLN A 36 19.67 9.70 -0.99
N PHE A 37 19.72 10.28 0.22
CA PHE A 37 20.72 9.91 1.23
C PHE A 37 20.55 8.47 1.72
N GLU A 38 19.31 8.02 1.95
CA GLU A 38 19.01 6.63 2.32
C GLU A 38 19.51 5.65 1.24
N GLU A 39 19.25 5.95 -0.04
CA GLU A 39 19.73 5.15 -1.18
C GLU A 39 21.26 5.15 -1.30
N ILE A 40 21.91 6.30 -1.16
CA ILE A 40 23.38 6.42 -1.20
C ILE A 40 24.02 5.60 -0.07
N MET A 41 23.44 5.62 1.14
CA MET A 41 23.97 4.85 2.27
C MET A 41 23.65 3.36 2.20
N SER A 42 22.45 2.97 1.72
CA SER A 42 22.10 1.55 1.60
C SER A 42 22.93 0.83 0.55
N ARG A 43 23.25 1.49 -0.57
CA ARG A 43 24.25 1.01 -1.55
C ARG A 43 25.62 0.72 -0.90
N GLY A 44 26.00 1.47 0.14
CA GLY A 44 27.21 1.22 0.93
C GLY A 44 27.10 0.14 2.01
N ARG A 45 25.89 -0.35 2.31
CA ARG A 45 25.60 -1.39 3.32
C ARG A 45 24.88 -2.61 2.72
N PHE A 46 25.32 -3.06 1.55
CA PHE A 46 24.77 -4.23 0.83
C PHE A 46 23.25 -4.18 0.57
N GLY A 47 22.67 -2.97 0.49
CA GLY A 47 21.23 -2.75 0.32
C GLY A 47 20.44 -2.56 1.62
N ALA A 48 21.04 -2.77 2.79
CA ALA A 48 20.37 -2.52 4.07
C ALA A 48 20.12 -1.02 4.29
N PRO A 49 18.90 -0.59 4.65
CA PRO A 49 18.63 0.83 4.92
C PRO A 49 19.42 1.32 6.14
N PRO A 50 19.92 2.57 6.13
CA PRO A 50 20.53 3.18 7.32
C PRO A 50 19.47 3.43 8.40
N SER A 51 19.91 3.46 9.66
CA SER A 51 19.05 3.92 10.75
C SER A 51 18.79 5.43 10.63
N LEU A 52 17.74 5.89 11.30
CA LEU A 52 17.44 7.31 11.46
C LEU A 52 18.61 8.05 12.15
N GLY A 53 19.30 7.39 13.07
CA GLY A 53 20.51 7.91 13.72
C GLY A 53 21.68 8.06 12.74
N ASP A 54 22.00 7.02 11.96
CA ASP A 54 23.01 7.08 10.89
C ASP A 54 22.72 8.23 9.91
N LEU A 55 21.47 8.34 9.46
CA LEU A 55 21.00 9.40 8.57
C LEU A 55 21.17 10.79 9.21
N PHE A 56 20.85 10.94 10.50
CA PHE A 56 21.02 12.18 11.24
C PHE A 56 22.50 12.57 11.35
N VAL A 57 23.38 11.67 11.81
CA VAL A 57 24.83 11.92 11.87
C VAL A 57 25.36 12.30 10.49
N ARG A 58 24.98 11.57 9.43
CA ARG A 58 25.48 11.82 8.06
C ARG A 58 25.06 13.17 7.48
N THR A 59 23.91 13.70 7.90
CA THR A 59 23.33 14.94 7.39
C THR A 59 23.60 16.16 8.27
N HIS A 60 23.93 15.96 9.56
CA HIS A 60 24.23 17.03 10.51
C HIS A 60 25.71 17.16 10.87
N THR A 61 26.59 16.36 10.24
CA THR A 61 28.05 16.55 10.22
C THR A 61 28.52 17.22 8.92
N SER A 62 29.57 18.04 9.03
CA SER A 62 30.28 18.61 7.90
C SER A 62 31.22 17.59 7.28
N SER A 63 31.18 17.42 5.95
CA SER A 63 32.12 16.55 5.23
C SER A 63 33.51 17.18 5.00
N GLN A 64 33.76 18.38 5.53
CA GLN A 64 35.06 19.06 5.44
C GLN A 64 35.77 19.14 6.80
N THR A 65 35.02 19.41 7.87
CA THR A 65 35.57 19.55 9.23
C THR A 65 35.32 18.32 10.11
N HIS A 66 34.48 17.38 9.68
CA HIS A 66 34.05 16.18 10.41
C HIS A 66 33.37 16.43 11.79
N ASP A 67 33.12 17.69 12.13
CA ASP A 67 32.33 18.13 13.29
C ASP A 67 30.85 18.35 12.91
N ALA A 68 30.00 18.48 13.92
CA ALA A 68 28.60 18.87 13.81
C ALA A 68 28.45 20.30 13.24
N LEU A 69 27.31 20.55 12.57
CA LEU A 69 27.01 21.85 11.95
C LEU A 69 26.48 22.90 12.93
N ASP A 70 25.94 22.47 14.07
CA ASP A 70 25.37 23.29 15.13
C ASP A 70 25.68 22.67 16.49
N ASP A 71 25.70 23.48 17.55
CA ASP A 71 25.94 22.98 18.91
C ASP A 71 24.85 21.99 19.37
N GLN A 72 23.59 22.21 18.99
CA GLN A 72 22.50 21.25 19.23
C GLN A 72 22.71 19.91 18.51
N SER A 73 23.17 19.93 17.25
CA SER A 73 23.47 18.66 16.56
C SER A 73 24.70 17.99 17.16
N ARG A 74 25.66 18.74 17.72
CA ARG A 74 26.77 18.16 18.51
C ARG A 74 26.27 17.48 19.78
N GLU A 75 25.37 18.12 20.55
CA GLU A 75 24.75 17.51 21.73
C GLU A 75 24.01 16.20 21.40
N TYR A 76 23.21 16.19 20.33
CA TYR A 76 22.49 14.99 19.90
C TYR A 76 23.42 13.87 19.44
N ILE A 77 24.46 14.20 18.67
CA ILE A 77 25.45 13.22 18.21
C ILE A 77 26.26 12.67 19.40
N HIS A 78 26.50 13.47 20.43
CA HIS A 78 27.12 13.01 21.69
C HIS A 78 26.19 12.02 22.41
N LYS A 79 24.97 12.44 22.75
CA LYS A 79 23.97 11.59 23.44
C LYS A 79 23.68 10.27 22.70
N MET A 80 23.64 10.28 21.37
CA MET A 80 23.52 9.06 20.56
C MET A 80 24.74 8.14 20.70
N LYS A 81 25.97 8.69 20.72
CA LYS A 81 27.20 7.91 20.91
C LYS A 81 27.33 7.37 22.34
N ASP A 82 26.87 8.11 23.34
CA ASP A 82 26.86 7.67 24.74
C ASP A 82 25.96 6.43 24.92
N LEU A 83 24.75 6.46 24.36
CA LEU A 83 23.76 5.37 24.48
C LEU A 83 24.03 4.18 23.57
N VAL A 84 24.76 4.35 22.46
CA VAL A 84 25.25 3.25 21.62
C VAL A 84 26.20 2.31 22.38
N GLY A 85 26.89 2.83 23.40
CA GLY A 85 27.90 2.08 24.13
C GLY A 85 29.10 1.70 23.26
N ILE A 86 29.89 0.76 23.78
CA ILE A 86 31.07 0.20 23.12
C ILE A 86 31.05 -1.31 23.41
N ASP A 87 31.36 -2.14 22.42
CA ASP A 87 31.51 -3.58 22.63
C ASP A 87 32.81 -3.93 23.38
N GLU A 88 32.97 -5.21 23.75
CA GLU A 88 34.16 -5.74 24.43
C GLU A 88 35.44 -5.69 23.56
N HIS A 89 35.37 -5.17 22.34
CA HIS A 89 36.47 -5.05 21.38
C HIS A 89 36.77 -3.58 21.01
N GLY A 90 36.06 -2.61 21.58
CA GLY A 90 36.25 -1.19 21.31
C GLY A 90 35.46 -0.65 20.11
N THR A 91 34.60 -1.46 19.49
CA THR A 91 33.73 -1.05 18.38
C THR A 91 32.48 -0.36 18.90
N GLN A 92 32.05 0.73 18.24
CA GLN A 92 30.70 1.26 18.46
C GLN A 92 29.67 0.32 17.79
N LEU A 93 28.63 -0.03 18.55
CA LEU A 93 27.49 -0.80 18.04
C LEU A 93 26.71 0.00 16.97
N PRO A 94 25.93 -0.66 16.09
CA PRO A 94 25.09 0.04 15.13
C PRO A 94 24.01 0.86 15.85
N LEU A 95 24.01 2.18 15.63
CA LEU A 95 23.06 3.13 16.21
C LEU A 95 21.62 2.79 15.79
N SER A 96 20.79 2.37 16.76
CA SER A 96 19.42 1.92 16.50
C SER A 96 18.43 3.08 16.35
N ASP A 97 17.29 2.80 15.70
CA ASP A 97 16.16 3.73 15.61
C ASP A 97 15.52 4.01 17.00
N GLU A 98 15.74 3.15 17.98
CA GLU A 98 15.24 3.31 19.36
C GLU A 98 16.05 4.38 20.10
N ILE A 99 17.39 4.29 20.07
CA ILE A 99 18.29 5.32 20.61
C ILE A 99 18.03 6.68 19.94
N TYR A 100 17.75 6.68 18.63
CA TYR A 100 17.37 7.91 17.92
C TYR A 100 16.06 8.53 18.44
N ARG A 101 15.06 7.71 18.81
CA ARG A 101 13.79 8.18 19.37
C ARG A 101 13.92 8.65 20.81
N GLU A 102 14.84 8.10 21.59
CA GLU A 102 15.13 8.53 22.96
C GLU A 102 15.85 9.90 23.00
N VAL A 103 16.85 10.12 22.13
CA VAL A 103 17.81 11.24 22.29
C VAL A 103 17.28 12.63 21.94
N MET A 104 16.40 12.79 20.94
CA MET A 104 15.76 14.09 20.62
C MET A 104 14.25 13.88 20.47
N PRO A 105 13.43 14.87 20.88
CA PRO A 105 12.18 14.65 21.59
C PRO A 105 11.04 14.10 20.70
N PRO A 106 9.97 13.54 21.31
CA PRO A 106 8.79 13.08 20.58
C PRO A 106 8.12 14.19 19.77
N GLU A 107 8.25 15.46 20.20
CA GLU A 107 7.98 16.60 19.33
C GLU A 107 9.12 16.77 18.29
N ARG A 108 9.17 15.94 17.25
CA ARG A 108 10.11 16.13 16.11
C ARG A 108 9.51 16.95 14.97
N HIS A 109 9.22 18.20 15.29
CA HIS A 109 9.45 19.40 14.47
C HIS A 109 9.62 19.16 12.95
N GLY A 110 8.56 18.71 12.29
CA GLY A 110 8.39 18.74 10.83
C GLY A 110 9.19 17.74 9.98
N HIS A 111 9.92 16.78 10.56
CA HIS A 111 10.89 15.96 9.81
C HIS A 111 10.57 14.45 9.75
N ASP A 112 9.99 13.85 10.80
CA ASP A 112 9.72 12.40 10.84
C ASP A 112 8.41 12.03 10.14
N ASN A 113 8.36 12.35 8.84
CA ASN A 113 7.32 11.88 7.93
C ASN A 113 7.41 10.36 7.68
N ARG A 114 8.52 9.68 8.03
CA ARG A 114 8.74 8.24 7.74
C ARG A 114 7.64 7.32 8.29
N VAL A 115 7.07 7.64 9.47
CA VAL A 115 5.91 6.90 10.03
C VAL A 115 4.59 7.43 9.42
N ASN A 116 4.37 8.74 9.46
CA ASN A 116 3.11 9.35 9.02
C ASN A 116 2.81 9.12 7.51
N ASP A 117 3.82 9.16 6.64
CA ASP A 117 3.67 8.87 5.20
C ASP A 117 3.51 7.37 4.93
N THR A 118 4.11 6.48 5.72
CA THR A 118 3.91 5.03 5.53
C THR A 118 2.52 4.61 5.99
N GLU A 119 2.06 5.10 7.14
CA GLU A 119 0.68 4.89 7.62
C GLU A 119 -0.35 5.52 6.66
N SER A 120 -0.11 6.75 6.18
CA SER A 120 -1.02 7.40 5.21
C SER A 120 -1.07 6.65 3.87
N ARG A 121 0.08 6.20 3.33
CA ARG A 121 0.12 5.44 2.08
C ARG A 121 -0.42 4.02 2.23
N LEU A 122 -0.30 3.40 3.40
CA LEU A 122 -0.96 2.14 3.73
C LEU A 122 -2.49 2.31 3.77
N ALA A 123 -3.00 3.37 4.41
CA ALA A 123 -4.42 3.68 4.46
C ALA A 123 -5.00 4.02 3.07
N GLU A 124 -4.28 4.80 2.26
CA GLU A 124 -4.66 5.12 0.88
C GLU A 124 -4.68 3.86 0.00
N MET A 125 -3.65 3.00 0.09
CA MET A 125 -3.61 1.73 -0.61
C MET A 125 -4.72 0.77 -0.17
N GLN A 126 -5.07 0.73 1.13
CA GLN A 126 -6.20 -0.05 1.64
C GLN A 126 -7.53 0.44 1.09
N ARG A 127 -7.75 1.77 1.01
CA ARG A 127 -8.95 2.35 0.39
C ARG A 127 -9.06 2.00 -1.08
N VAL A 128 -8.00 2.18 -1.87
CA VAL A 128 -7.99 1.81 -3.30
C VAL A 128 -8.17 0.30 -3.50
N ALA A 129 -7.73 -0.53 -2.55
CA ALA A 129 -7.99 -1.97 -2.57
C ALA A 129 -9.44 -2.34 -2.24
N GLN A 130 -10.09 -1.61 -1.33
CA GLN A 130 -11.51 -1.73 -0.98
C GLN A 130 -12.40 -1.28 -2.14
N GLU A 131 -12.17 -0.09 -2.68
CA GLU A 131 -12.92 0.48 -3.81
C GLU A 131 -12.89 -0.51 -5.02
N LYS A 132 -11.72 -1.09 -5.33
CA LYS A 132 -11.58 -2.13 -6.38
C LYS A 132 -12.20 -3.49 -6.05
N GLU A 133 -12.41 -3.82 -4.78
CA GLU A 133 -13.12 -5.04 -4.37
C GLU A 133 -14.64 -4.84 -4.45
N GLU A 134 -15.13 -3.63 -4.19
CA GLU A 134 -16.53 -3.26 -4.41
C GLU A 134 -16.86 -3.22 -5.92
N GLU A 135 -15.99 -2.67 -6.77
CA GLU A 135 -16.11 -2.77 -8.24
C GLU A 135 -16.24 -4.24 -8.71
N ARG A 136 -15.31 -5.12 -8.29
CA ARG A 136 -15.37 -6.56 -8.62
C ARG A 136 -16.63 -7.25 -8.11
N ARG A 137 -17.15 -6.85 -6.94
CA ARG A 137 -18.39 -7.41 -6.38
C ARG A 137 -19.60 -7.05 -7.23
N LEU A 138 -19.69 -5.80 -7.68
CA LEU A 138 -20.75 -5.34 -8.59
C LEU A 138 -20.68 -6.04 -9.95
N GLU A 139 -19.48 -6.23 -10.52
CA GLU A 139 -19.29 -7.04 -11.74
C GLU A 139 -19.76 -8.49 -11.54
N ILE A 140 -19.41 -9.12 -10.40
CA ILE A 140 -19.81 -10.50 -10.08
C ILE A 140 -21.33 -10.61 -9.89
N GLU A 141 -22.00 -9.61 -9.31
CA GLU A 141 -23.46 -9.60 -9.15
C GLU A 141 -24.18 -9.38 -10.49
N GLU A 142 -23.68 -8.51 -11.37
CA GLU A 142 -24.21 -8.35 -12.72
C GLU A 142 -24.02 -9.61 -13.58
N ILE A 143 -22.87 -10.27 -13.50
CA ILE A 143 -22.63 -11.55 -14.17
C ILE A 143 -23.58 -12.64 -13.66
N LYS A 144 -23.86 -12.69 -12.34
CA LYS A 144 -24.86 -13.62 -11.76
C LYS A 144 -26.27 -13.33 -12.29
N ARG A 145 -26.67 -12.05 -12.35
CA ARG A 145 -27.98 -11.62 -12.87
C ARG A 145 -28.17 -12.05 -14.32
N GLN A 146 -27.17 -11.80 -15.17
CA GLN A 146 -27.19 -12.23 -16.57
C GLN A 146 -27.13 -13.76 -16.75
N ALA A 147 -26.52 -14.49 -15.80
CA ALA A 147 -26.53 -15.95 -15.81
C ALA A 147 -27.92 -16.50 -15.46
N GLN A 148 -28.56 -15.97 -14.41
CA GLN A 148 -29.92 -16.32 -14.00
C GLN A 148 -30.94 -16.06 -15.13
N GLU A 149 -30.90 -14.88 -15.75
CA GLU A 149 -31.79 -14.55 -16.88
C GLU A 149 -31.61 -15.55 -18.05
N LYS A 150 -30.37 -15.97 -18.33
CA LYS A 150 -30.07 -16.98 -19.36
C LYS A 150 -30.44 -18.41 -18.94
N ASP A 151 -30.50 -18.73 -17.66
CA ASP A 151 -31.04 -20.00 -17.17
C ASP A 151 -32.59 -20.01 -17.27
N GLU A 152 -33.25 -18.90 -16.91
CA GLU A 152 -34.71 -18.73 -17.07
C GLU A 152 -35.15 -18.78 -18.53
N GLN A 153 -34.42 -18.10 -19.44
CA GLN A 153 -34.67 -18.19 -20.89
C GLN A 153 -34.56 -19.64 -21.40
N ARG A 154 -33.50 -20.38 -21.02
CA ARG A 154 -33.34 -21.80 -21.38
C ARG A 154 -34.41 -22.70 -20.76
N LEU A 155 -34.89 -22.40 -19.55
CA LEU A 155 -36.01 -23.11 -18.93
C LEU A 155 -37.32 -22.86 -19.69
N HIS A 156 -37.57 -21.64 -20.17
CA HIS A 156 -38.72 -21.31 -21.00
C HIS A 156 -38.67 -22.04 -22.36
N GLU A 157 -37.52 -22.02 -23.04
CA GLU A 157 -37.29 -22.80 -24.28
C GLU A 157 -37.54 -24.30 -24.06
N ILE A 158 -37.08 -24.85 -22.94
CA ILE A 158 -37.29 -26.27 -22.59
C ILE A 158 -38.78 -26.57 -22.33
N ASP A 159 -39.51 -25.68 -21.66
CA ASP A 159 -40.94 -25.89 -21.44
C ASP A 159 -41.78 -25.72 -22.72
N GLU A 160 -41.42 -24.79 -23.59
CA GLU A 160 -42.04 -24.66 -24.91
C GLU A 160 -41.77 -25.90 -25.78
N MET A 161 -40.53 -26.39 -25.82
CA MET A 161 -40.19 -27.64 -26.53
C MET A 161 -40.97 -28.85 -25.98
N LYS A 162 -41.19 -28.94 -24.66
CA LYS A 162 -42.06 -29.97 -24.08
C LYS A 162 -43.50 -29.84 -24.57
N ARG A 163 -44.10 -28.64 -24.48
CA ARG A 163 -45.47 -28.39 -24.95
C ARG A 163 -45.64 -28.72 -26.44
N GLN A 164 -44.66 -28.39 -27.28
CA GLN A 164 -44.65 -28.76 -28.70
C GLN A 164 -44.52 -30.27 -28.92
N LEU A 165 -43.74 -30.99 -28.10
CA LEU A 165 -43.65 -32.46 -28.15
C LEU A 165 -44.95 -33.12 -27.66
N ASP A 166 -45.51 -32.69 -26.53
CA ASP A 166 -46.75 -33.22 -25.97
C ASP A 166 -47.93 -33.00 -26.94
N ALA A 167 -48.01 -31.82 -27.56
CA ALA A 167 -48.99 -31.55 -28.63
C ALA A 167 -48.83 -32.46 -29.85
N ARG A 168 -47.59 -32.83 -30.22
CA ARG A 168 -47.31 -33.82 -31.29
C ARG A 168 -47.55 -35.27 -30.86
N CYS A 169 -47.46 -35.57 -29.57
CA CYS A 169 -47.74 -36.89 -29.00
C CYS A 169 -49.23 -37.10 -28.66
N GLY A 170 -50.04 -36.03 -28.72
CA GLY A 170 -51.48 -36.04 -28.55
C GLY A 170 -52.24 -36.73 -29.69
N HIS A 171 -52.09 -38.05 -29.82
CA HIS A 171 -53.15 -39.06 -30.03
C HIS A 171 -52.52 -40.47 -30.14
N GLY A 172 -52.35 -41.17 -29.01
CA GLY A 172 -52.26 -42.64 -28.97
C GLY A 172 -50.94 -43.31 -29.38
N SER A 173 -49.84 -43.07 -28.65
CA SER A 173 -48.61 -43.93 -28.71
C SER A 173 -47.72 -43.84 -27.46
N HIS A 174 -48.28 -44.19 -26.29
CA HIS A 174 -47.59 -44.10 -24.99
C HIS A 174 -46.32 -44.98 -24.86
N ASP A 175 -46.14 -46.00 -25.71
CA ASP A 175 -45.00 -46.93 -25.63
C ASP A 175 -43.87 -46.70 -26.66
N LEU A 176 -44.06 -45.85 -27.67
CA LEU A 176 -43.03 -45.59 -28.69
C LEU A 176 -42.10 -44.41 -28.37
N CYS A 177 -42.55 -43.42 -27.58
CA CYS A 177 -41.75 -42.23 -27.27
C CYS A 177 -40.56 -42.46 -26.33
N LYS A 178 -40.46 -43.62 -25.65
CA LYS A 178 -39.36 -43.97 -24.74
C LYS A 178 -37.98 -44.07 -25.43
N ARG A 179 -37.92 -44.02 -26.78
CA ARG A 179 -36.69 -44.20 -27.57
C ARG A 179 -35.94 -42.91 -27.95
N TRP A 180 -36.46 -41.72 -27.61
CA TRP A 180 -35.89 -40.43 -28.03
C TRP A 180 -35.35 -39.54 -26.89
N LEU A 181 -35.15 -40.09 -25.69
CA LEU A 181 -34.39 -39.43 -24.61
C LEU A 181 -32.87 -39.45 -24.88
N ILE A 182 -32.45 -38.86 -25.99
CA ILE A 182 -31.03 -38.55 -26.26
C ILE A 182 -30.72 -37.24 -25.54
N LEU A 183 -30.24 -37.34 -24.30
CA LEU A 183 -29.76 -36.20 -23.52
C LEU A 183 -28.68 -35.42 -24.30
N PRO A 184 -28.70 -34.06 -24.27
CA PRO A 184 -27.66 -33.26 -24.89
C PRO A 184 -26.25 -33.61 -24.38
N LYS A 185 -25.29 -33.76 -25.29
CA LYS A 185 -23.90 -34.20 -25.00
C LYS A 185 -23.13 -33.36 -23.98
N TRP A 186 -23.61 -32.16 -23.64
CA TRP A 186 -22.99 -31.34 -22.59
C TRP A 186 -23.27 -31.84 -21.17
N TYR A 187 -24.36 -32.60 -20.94
CA TYR A 187 -24.67 -33.19 -19.63
C TYR A 187 -23.76 -34.40 -19.27
N GLN A 188 -22.99 -34.92 -20.23
CA GLN A 188 -22.12 -36.09 -20.04
C GLN A 188 -20.65 -35.75 -19.73
N ARG A 189 -20.30 -34.46 -19.51
CA ARG A 189 -18.96 -34.04 -19.11
C ARG A 189 -19.00 -33.10 -17.91
N GLY A 190 -19.18 -33.68 -16.73
CA GLY A 190 -19.20 -33.00 -15.43
C GLY A 190 -19.02 -33.96 -14.25
N GLY A 191 -18.19 -35.00 -14.41
CA GLY A 191 -18.03 -36.09 -13.44
C GLY A 191 -16.70 -36.81 -13.58
N ALA A 192 -15.62 -36.13 -13.24
CA ALA A 192 -14.26 -36.63 -12.98
C ALA A 192 -13.53 -35.60 -12.12
#